data_AF-A0A095XYK9-F1
#
_entry.id   AF-A0A095XYK9-F1
#
_cell.length_a   1.000
_cell.length_b   1.000
_cell.length_c   1.000
_cell.angle_alpha   90.00
_cell.angle_beta   90.00
_cell.angle_gamma   90.00
#
_symmetry.space_group_name_H-M   'P 1'
#
loop_
_entity.id
_entity.type
_entity.pdbx_description
1 polymer ?
#
loop_
_entity_poly.entity_id
_entity_poly.type
_entity_poly.pdbx_seq_one_letter_code
_entity_poly.pdbx_strand_id
1 'polypeptide(L)'
;MENLFDTLVAKLRKGIVSFVYKKKDGTERHACGTLYGIGHTIKGKSKNHQCNYTLAYYDVDCKGWRSFIIENLVEVGELRQETMDEHHYICLALIVKLKEKMKKEGKTAFAYRKADGTIRYAHGILSDGIDVSGRYFV
;
A
#
# COMPACT_ATOMS: atom_id res chain seq x y z
N MET A 1 -22.73 4.27 17.35
CA MET A 1 -21.99 3.01 17.13
C MET A 1 -20.95 3.32 16.07
N GLU A 2 -19.67 3.30 16.42
CA GLU A 2 -18.60 3.62 15.47
C GLU A 2 -18.61 2.56 14.36
N ASN A 3 -18.59 3.00 13.10
CA ASN A 3 -18.62 2.10 11.96
C ASN A 3 -17.25 1.40 11.86
N LEU A 4 -17.23 0.08 12.03
CA LEU A 4 -16.03 -0.76 12.02
C LEU A 4 -15.14 -0.49 10.78
N PHE A 5 -15.76 -0.23 9.63
CA PHE A 5 -15.07 0.12 8.41
C PHE A 5 -14.34 1.47 8.52
N ASP A 6 -15.00 2.49 9.06
CA ASP A 6 -14.40 3.83 9.22
C ASP A 6 -13.21 3.78 10.18
N THR A 7 -13.33 2.99 11.26
CA THR A 7 -12.23 2.73 12.20
C THR A 7 -11.05 2.05 11.51
N LEU A 8 -11.30 1.03 10.67
CA LEU A 8 -10.23 0.38 9.89
C LEU A 8 -9.53 1.36 8.97
N VAL A 9 -10.28 2.14 8.20
CA VAL A 9 -9.73 3.12 7.24
C VAL A 9 -8.90 4.18 7.97
N ALA A 10 -9.38 4.65 9.12
CA ALA A 10 -8.65 5.61 9.95
C ALA A 10 -7.32 5.01 10.46
N LYS A 11 -7.33 3.77 10.94
CA LYS A 11 -6.12 3.07 11.44
C LYS A 11 -5.13 2.77 10.30
N LEU A 12 -5.60 2.25 9.15
CA LEU A 12 -4.77 1.99 7.97
C LEU A 12 -4.03 3.24 7.49
N ARG A 13 -4.66 4.41 7.59
CA ARG A 13 -4.05 5.69 7.19
C ARG A 13 -3.03 6.22 8.19
N LYS A 14 -2.97 5.68 9.41
CA LYS A 14 -2.03 6.07 10.46
C LYS A 14 -0.85 5.09 10.60
N GLY A 15 -1.03 3.83 10.22
CA GLY A 15 0.01 2.82 10.35
C GLY A 15 -0.45 1.42 9.97
N ILE A 16 0.18 0.42 10.58
CA ILE A 16 -0.13 -1.00 10.36
C ILE A 16 -1.19 -1.42 11.38
N VAL A 17 -2.27 -2.02 10.88
CA VAL A 17 -3.40 -2.47 11.68
C VAL A 17 -3.70 -3.94 11.36
N SER A 18 -4.00 -4.72 12.40
CA SER A 18 -4.52 -6.07 12.24
C SER A 18 -6.04 -6.04 12.06
N PHE A 19 -6.58 -6.86 11.17
CA PHE A 19 -8.02 -6.98 10.95
C PHE A 19 -8.36 -8.35 10.37
N VAL A 20 -9.63 -8.72 10.48
CA VAL A 20 -10.14 -10.02 10.01
C VAL A 20 -11.26 -9.81 9.01
N TYR A 21 -11.23 -10.54 7.91
CA TYR A 21 -12.34 -10.57 6.96
C TYR A 21 -12.61 -11.97 6.40
N LYS A 22 -13.87 -12.22 6.02
CA LYS A 22 -14.26 -13.48 5.38
C LYS A 22 -13.84 -13.52 3.91
N LYS A 23 -13.18 -14.60 3.52
CA LYS A 23 -12.90 -14.93 2.12
C LYS A 23 -14.17 -15.49 1.45
N LYS A 24 -14.12 -15.59 0.12
CA LYS A 24 -15.22 -16.17 -0.69
C LYS A 24 -15.51 -17.63 -0.34
N ASP A 25 -14.51 -18.38 0.11
CA ASP A 25 -14.63 -19.78 0.53
C ASP A 25 -15.22 -19.95 1.95
N GLY A 26 -15.61 -18.84 2.60
CA GLY A 26 -16.19 -18.84 3.94
C GLY A 26 -15.15 -18.85 5.08
N THR A 27 -13.89 -19.12 4.78
CA THR A 27 -12.83 -19.08 5.81
C THR A 27 -12.35 -17.65 6.06
N GLU A 28 -11.80 -17.43 7.26
CA GLU A 28 -11.32 -16.11 7.66
C GLU A 28 -9.88 -15.87 7.23
N ARG A 29 -9.57 -14.59 7.01
CA ARG A 29 -8.21 -14.13 6.82
C ARG A 29 -7.89 -13.11 7.91
N HIS A 30 -6.88 -13.43 8.69
CA HIS A 30 -6.22 -12.50 9.59
C HIS A 30 -5.14 -11.77 8.79
N ALA A 31 -5.27 -10.45 8.66
CA ALA A 31 -4.40 -9.63 7.85
C ALA A 31 -3.77 -8.51 8.67
N CYS A 32 -2.51 -8.21 8.40
CA CYS A 32 -1.86 -6.98 8.83
C CYS A 32 -1.69 -6.06 7.63
N GLY A 33 -2.35 -4.92 7.64
CA GLY A 33 -2.39 -4.03 6.49
C GLY A 33 -2.04 -2.58 6.80
N THR A 34 -1.70 -1.82 5.76
CA THR A 34 -1.47 -0.37 5.86
C THR A 34 -1.80 0.38 4.56
N LEU A 35 -2.15 1.65 4.73
CA LEU A 35 -2.23 2.67 3.68
C LEU A 35 -1.32 3.87 3.98
N TYR A 36 -0.67 3.89 5.13
CA TYR A 36 0.20 4.96 5.57
C TYR A 36 1.34 5.16 4.56
N GLY A 37 1.51 6.40 4.10
CA GLY A 37 2.48 6.79 3.07
C GLY A 37 2.22 6.26 1.65
N ILE A 38 1.56 5.10 1.47
CA ILE A 38 1.53 4.37 0.19
C ILE A 38 0.15 4.26 -0.46
N GLY A 39 -0.94 4.68 0.22
CA GLY A 39 -2.30 4.60 -0.32
C GLY A 39 -2.56 5.40 -1.60
N HIS A 40 -1.63 6.29 -1.97
CA HIS A 40 -1.65 7.01 -3.25
C HIS A 40 -1.24 6.13 -4.45
N THR A 41 -0.59 4.99 -4.21
CA THR A 41 -0.10 4.07 -5.26
C THR A 41 -1.12 3.01 -5.69
N ILE A 42 -2.31 2.99 -5.06
CA ILE A 42 -3.42 2.11 -5.45
C ILE A 42 -3.80 2.40 -6.92
N LYS A 43 -3.63 1.39 -7.77
CA LYS A 43 -4.01 1.42 -9.19
C LYS A 43 -5.54 1.33 -9.35
N GLY A 44 -6.06 1.90 -10.42
CA GLY A 44 -7.47 1.70 -10.81
C GLY A 44 -8.48 2.74 -10.32
N LYS A 45 -8.04 3.91 -9.84
CA LYS A 45 -8.93 5.04 -9.47
C LYS A 45 -9.57 5.76 -10.67
N SER A 46 -9.94 5.06 -11.74
CA SER A 46 -10.86 5.68 -12.70
C SER A 46 -12.25 5.73 -12.05
N LYS A 47 -12.99 6.83 -12.23
CA LYS A 47 -14.36 6.99 -11.72
C LYS A 47 -15.28 5.81 -12.09
N ASN A 48 -14.93 5.03 -13.11
CA ASN A 48 -15.69 3.90 -13.63
C ASN A 48 -15.36 2.55 -12.98
N HIS A 49 -14.31 2.46 -12.14
CA HIS A 49 -13.92 1.21 -11.44
C HIS A 49 -14.05 1.34 -9.91
N GLN A 50 -14.74 2.37 -9.44
CA GLN A 50 -15.05 2.54 -8.03
C GLN A 50 -16.16 1.56 -7.65
N CYS A 51 -15.80 0.30 -7.49
CA CYS A 51 -16.66 -0.65 -6.86
C CYS A 51 -16.70 -0.25 -5.37
N ASN A 52 -17.73 0.50 -4.99
CA ASN A 52 -17.90 1.09 -3.65
C ASN A 52 -17.96 0.06 -2.51
N TYR A 53 -17.85 -1.23 -2.84
CA TYR A 53 -17.93 -2.34 -1.92
C TYR A 53 -16.59 -2.99 -1.59
N THR A 54 -15.44 -2.58 -2.15
CA THR A 54 -14.12 -3.15 -1.75
C THR A 54 -13.17 -2.14 -1.11
N LEU A 55 -12.38 -2.63 -0.15
CA LEU A 55 -11.28 -1.91 0.46
C LEU A 55 -9.95 -2.51 -0.01
N ALA A 56 -9.11 -1.70 -0.65
CA ALA A 56 -7.73 -2.08 -0.97
C ALA A 56 -6.78 -1.70 0.17
N TYR A 57 -5.79 -2.55 0.42
CA TYR A 57 -4.75 -2.36 1.44
C TYR A 57 -3.44 -3.01 0.97
N TYR A 58 -2.31 -2.54 1.51
CA TYR A 58 -1.05 -3.26 1.37
C TYR A 58 -0.93 -4.24 2.52
N ASP A 59 -0.96 -5.53 2.20
CA ASP A 59 -0.75 -6.64 3.13
C ASP A 59 0.76 -6.72 3.44
N VAL A 60 1.11 -6.44 4.70
CA VAL A 60 2.48 -6.40 5.18
C VAL A 60 3.08 -7.80 5.17
N ASP A 61 2.31 -8.80 5.59
CA ASP A 61 2.75 -10.19 5.72
C ASP A 61 3.01 -10.80 4.33
N CYS A 62 2.11 -10.53 3.38
CA CYS A 62 2.26 -10.98 1.99
C CYS A 62 3.13 -10.05 1.13
N LYS A 63 3.57 -8.91 1.69
CA LYS A 63 4.28 -7.84 0.99
C LYS A 63 3.60 -7.48 -0.33
N GLY A 64 2.30 -7.18 -0.33
CA GLY A 64 1.58 -6.96 -1.60
C GLY A 64 0.21 -6.30 -1.47
N TRP A 65 -0.25 -5.67 -2.56
CA TRP A 65 -1.61 -5.11 -2.63
C TRP A 65 -2.66 -6.22 -2.64
N ARG A 66 -3.70 -6.05 -1.81
CA ARG A 66 -4.88 -6.90 -1.75
C ARG A 66 -6.13 -6.05 -1.61
N SER A 67 -7.28 -6.67 -1.81
CA SER A 67 -8.57 -6.06 -1.51
C SER A 67 -9.55 -7.11 -0.99
N PHE A 68 -10.57 -6.64 -0.29
CA PHE A 68 -11.68 -7.46 0.18
C PHE A 68 -12.99 -6.67 0.15
N ILE A 69 -14.12 -7.36 0.18
CA ILE A 69 -15.46 -6.74 0.22
C ILE A 69 -15.69 -6.17 1.63
N ILE A 70 -16.09 -4.92 1.74
CA ILE A 70 -16.24 -4.20 3.01
C ILE A 70 -17.21 -4.91 3.96
N GLU A 71 -18.32 -5.45 3.43
CA GLU A 71 -19.31 -6.24 4.19
C GLU A 71 -18.73 -7.53 4.80
N ASN A 72 -17.60 -8.01 4.28
CA ASN A 72 -16.93 -9.19 4.83
C ASN A 72 -16.01 -8.85 6.01
N LEU A 73 -15.92 -7.58 6.43
CA LEU A 73 -15.13 -7.17 7.60
C LEU A 73 -15.74 -7.77 8.87
N VAL A 74 -14.93 -8.52 9.61
CA VAL A 74 -15.35 -9.19 10.85
C VAL A 74 -14.84 -8.42 12.07
N GLU A 75 -13.57 -8.02 12.06
CA GLU A 75 -12.91 -7.44 13.22
C GLU A 75 -11.83 -6.44 12.80
N VAL A 76 -11.62 -5.41 13.62
CA VAL A 76 -10.51 -4.46 13.51
C VAL A 76 -9.76 -4.45 14.84
N GLY A 77 -8.53 -4.94 14.80
CA GLY A 77 -7.65 -4.98 15.96
C GLY A 77 -6.84 -3.70 16.14
N GLU A 78 -5.70 -3.83 16.82
CA GLU A 78 -4.90 -2.69 17.24
C GLU A 78 -4.10 -2.04 16.11
N LEU A 79 -3.94 -0.71 16.23
CA LEU A 79 -2.96 0.03 15.45
C LEU A 79 -1.61 -0.15 16.13
N ARG A 80 -0.61 -0.69 15.43
CA ARG A 80 0.75 -0.78 15.99
C ARG A 80 1.33 0.62 16.15
N GLN A 81 1.97 0.89 17.29
CA GLN A 81 2.43 2.24 17.65
C GLN A 81 3.79 2.62 16.99
N GLU A 82 4.63 1.63 16.66
CA GLU A 82 6.00 1.82 16.14
C GLU A 82 6.04 1.92 14.60
N THR A 83 5.43 2.98 14.05
CA THR A 83 5.08 3.02 12.62
C THR A 83 6.12 3.63 11.69
N MET A 84 7.11 4.40 12.18
CA MET A 84 8.05 5.09 11.30
C MET A 84 9.09 4.16 10.66
N ASP A 85 9.72 3.29 11.45
CA ASP A 85 10.75 2.37 10.96
C ASP A 85 10.14 1.23 10.13
N GLU A 86 9.02 0.66 10.55
CA GLU A 86 8.30 -0.34 9.76
C GLU A 86 7.78 0.23 8.43
N HIS A 87 7.33 1.48 8.42
CA HIS A 87 6.96 2.17 7.18
C HIS A 87 8.18 2.38 6.26
N HIS A 88 9.36 2.68 6.82
CA HIS A 88 10.58 2.78 6.05
C HIS A 88 10.89 1.46 5.32
N TYR A 89 10.75 0.31 5.99
CA TYR A 89 10.93 -1.00 5.36
C TYR A 89 9.92 -1.28 4.24
N ILE A 90 8.66 -0.87 4.39
CA ILE A 90 7.66 -1.01 3.32
C ILE A 90 8.03 -0.15 2.11
N CYS A 91 8.45 1.11 2.33
CA CYS A 91 8.93 1.98 1.25
C CYS A 91 10.13 1.38 0.52
N LEU A 92 11.11 0.84 1.26
CA LEU A 92 12.26 0.13 0.69
C LEU A 92 11.81 -1.07 -0.17
N ALA A 93 10.88 -1.88 0.32
CA ALA A 93 10.35 -3.02 -0.42
C ALA A 93 9.65 -2.61 -1.73
N LEU A 94 8.89 -1.50 -1.72
CA LEU A 94 8.25 -0.95 -2.92
C LEU A 94 9.29 -0.39 -3.91
N ILE A 95 10.35 0.24 -3.42
CA ILE A 95 11.47 0.72 -4.22
C ILE A 95 12.17 -0.45 -4.92
N VAL A 96 12.45 -1.55 -4.20
CA VAL A 96 13.05 -2.76 -4.79
C VAL A 96 12.19 -3.29 -5.93
N LYS A 97 10.87 -3.41 -5.73
CA LYS A 97 9.94 -3.84 -6.79
C LYS A 97 9.90 -2.90 -7.98
N LEU A 98 9.98 -1.60 -7.75
CA LEU A 98 10.05 -0.61 -8.82
C LEU A 98 11.33 -0.79 -9.64
N LYS A 99 12.49 -0.97 -8.98
CA LYS A 99 13.76 -1.25 -9.63
C LYS A 99 13.69 -2.54 -10.45
N GLU A 100 13.19 -3.63 -9.89
CA GLU A 100 13.02 -4.90 -10.61
C GLU A 100 12.13 -4.74 -11.86
N LYS A 101 11.02 -4.00 -11.73
CA LYS A 101 10.15 -3.70 -12.87
C LYS A 101 10.87 -2.87 -13.93
N MET A 102 11.64 -1.86 -13.54
CA MET A 102 12.44 -1.06 -14.47
C MET A 102 13.55 -1.87 -15.15
N LYS A 103 14.20 -2.82 -14.46
CA LYS A 103 15.16 -3.74 -15.08
C LYS A 103 14.50 -4.61 -16.16
N LYS A 104 13.28 -5.06 -15.89
CA LYS A 104 12.53 -5.96 -16.79
C LYS A 104 11.88 -5.23 -17.97
N GLU A 105 11.31 -4.06 -17.73
CA GLU A 105 10.43 -3.36 -18.68
C GLU A 105 11.02 -2.03 -19.19
N GLY A 106 12.16 -1.58 -18.65
CA GLY A 106 12.72 -0.27 -18.95
C GLY A 106 11.89 0.85 -18.34
N LYS A 107 11.42 1.77 -19.20
CA LYS A 107 10.67 2.96 -18.77
C LYS A 107 9.37 2.57 -18.07
N THR A 108 9.31 2.83 -16.77
CA THR A 108 8.23 2.40 -15.89
C THR A 108 7.51 3.60 -15.28
N ALA A 109 6.17 3.60 -15.33
CA ALA A 109 5.34 4.58 -14.66
C ALA A 109 5.23 4.30 -13.14
N PHE A 110 5.35 5.34 -12.32
CA PHE A 110 5.18 5.27 -10.88
C PHE A 110 4.68 6.59 -10.29
N ALA A 111 4.31 6.58 -9.02
CA ALA A 111 3.97 7.77 -8.27
C ALA A 111 4.67 7.76 -6.91
N TYR A 112 4.97 8.94 -6.39
CA TYR A 112 5.56 9.12 -5.07
C TYR A 112 5.03 10.36 -4.37
N ARG A 113 5.09 10.36 -3.04
CA ARG A 113 4.76 11.51 -2.20
C ARG A 113 5.98 12.41 -2.05
N LYS A 114 5.83 13.70 -2.33
CA LYS A 114 6.86 14.73 -2.08
C LYS A 114 6.89 15.11 -0.59
N ALA A 115 7.95 15.82 -0.18
CA ALA A 115 8.08 16.35 1.18
C ALA A 115 6.93 17.28 1.58
N ASP A 116 6.35 18.02 0.61
CA ASP A 116 5.17 18.87 0.80
C ASP A 116 3.84 18.09 0.91
N GLY A 117 3.89 16.75 0.91
CA GLY A 117 2.72 15.87 1.00
C GLY A 117 1.97 15.65 -0.31
N THR A 118 2.25 16.42 -1.36
CA THR A 118 1.59 16.25 -2.66
C THR A 118 2.12 15.02 -3.42
N ILE A 119 1.30 14.43 -4.28
CA ILE A 119 1.65 13.24 -5.05
C ILE A 119 2.13 13.63 -6.44
N ARG A 120 3.30 13.13 -6.85
CA ARG A 120 3.83 13.28 -8.21
C ARG A 120 3.73 11.95 -8.96
N TYR A 121 3.26 12.02 -10.20
CA TYR A 121 3.27 10.92 -11.16
C TYR A 121 4.45 11.11 -12.11
N ALA A 122 5.20 10.04 -12.38
CA ALA A 122 6.42 10.07 -13.17
C ALA A 122 6.61 8.81 -14.01
N HIS A 123 7.49 8.89 -14.99
CA HIS A 123 8.03 7.73 -15.71
C HIS A 123 9.54 7.75 -15.55
N GLY A 124 10.14 6.65 -15.13
CA GLY A 124 11.59 6.57 -14.90
C GLY A 124 12.21 5.32 -15.51
N ILE A 125 13.53 5.35 -15.63
CA ILE A 125 14.39 4.23 -16.06
C ILE A 125 15.48 4.04 -15.02
N LEU A 126 16.09 2.86 -14.98
CA LEU A 126 17.36 2.71 -14.27
C LEU A 126 18.47 3.22 -15.17
N SER A 127 19.31 4.11 -14.66
CA SER A 127 20.54 4.55 -15.32
C SER A 127 21.71 3.73 -14.78
N ASP A 128 22.53 3.20 -15.69
CA ASP A 128 23.66 2.31 -15.36
C ASP A 128 24.77 2.98 -14.50
N GLY A 129 24.73 4.30 -14.32
CA GLY A 129 25.76 5.08 -13.59
C GLY A 129 25.41 5.56 -12.18
N ILE A 130 24.22 5.28 -11.63
CA ILE A 130 23.76 5.89 -10.34
C ILE A 130 23.76 4.88 -9.18
N ASP A 131 23.94 3.58 -9.45
CA ASP A 131 23.83 2.53 -8.43
C ASP A 131 25.08 2.34 -7.55
N VAL A 132 26.01 3.31 -7.51
CA VAL A 132 27.21 3.21 -6.67
C VAL A 132 27.01 3.74 -5.24
N SER A 133 25.92 4.49 -4.99
CA SER A 133 25.68 5.10 -3.66
C SER A 133 24.30 4.82 -3.05
N GLY A 134 23.39 4.19 -3.79
CA GLY A 134 22.05 3.86 -3.31
C GLY A 134 21.13 5.04 -2.99
N ARG A 135 21.47 6.28 -3.38
CA ARG A 135 20.80 7.48 -2.83
C ARG A 135 19.73 8.18 -3.67
N TYR A 136 19.67 8.08 -5.01
CA TYR A 136 18.67 8.86 -5.76
C TYR A 136 18.17 8.20 -7.07
N PHE A 137 16.90 8.46 -7.41
CA PHE A 137 16.33 8.30 -8.74
C PHE A 137 16.41 9.65 -9.47
N VAL A 138 16.82 9.66 -10.74
CA VAL A 138 16.73 10.84 -11.62
C VAL A 138 15.41 10.85 -12.37
#